data_AF-A0A2G5C1G3-F1
#
_entry.id   AF-A0A2G5C1G3-F1
#
_cell.length_a   1.000
_cell.length_b   1.000
_cell.length_c   1.000
_cell.angle_alpha   90.00
_cell.angle_beta   90.00
_cell.angle_gamma   90.00
#
_symmetry.space_group_name_H-M   'P 1'
#
loop_
_entity.id
_entity.type
_entity.pdbx_description
1 polymer ?
#
loop_
_entity_poly.entity_id
_entity_poly.type
_entity_poly.pdbx_seq_one_letter_code
_entity_poly.pdbx_strand_id
1 'polypeptide(L)'
;MLKVIVDIGTRITESLDGIVAALRAGAEYAGVPVQNCVLIAGSQSGLLGAERSGMPCVILWSSLTYRSEFPSADAIMDGFGGAHLTVSRLRQKG
;
A
#
# COMPACT_ATOMS: atom_id res chain seq x y z
N MET A 1 -25.81 23.76 8.95
CA MET A 1 -24.82 23.88 7.87
C MET A 1 -24.52 22.46 7.37
N LEU A 2 -24.99 22.09 6.18
CA LEU A 2 -24.83 20.73 5.65
C LEU A 2 -23.43 20.58 5.03
N LYS A 3 -22.65 19.61 5.52
CA LYS A 3 -21.37 19.21 4.90
C LYS A 3 -21.68 18.23 3.77
N VAL A 4 -21.70 18.72 2.53
CA VAL A 4 -21.84 17.88 1.34
C VAL A 4 -20.46 17.29 1.03
N ILE A 5 -20.34 15.97 1.14
CA ILE A 5 -19.17 15.22 0.69
C ILE A 5 -19.48 14.71 -0.71
N VAL A 6 -18.72 15.18 -1.70
CA VAL A 6 -18.83 14.72 -3.08
C VAL A 6 -17.79 13.62 -3.28
N ASP A 7 -18.24 12.36 -3.34
CA ASP A 7 -17.41 11.23 -3.79
C ASP A 7 -17.45 11.23 -5.32
N ILE A 8 -16.44 11.83 -5.96
CA ILE A 8 -16.29 11.78 -7.41
C ILE A 8 -15.75 10.39 -7.73
N GLY A 9 -16.65 9.47 -8.10
CA GLY A 9 -16.32 8.11 -8.49
C GLY A 9 -15.51 8.05 -9.79
N THR A 10 -14.21 8.31 -9.70
CA THR A 10 -13.22 7.78 -10.66
C THR A 10 -12.66 6.43 -10.20
N ARG A 11 -13.40 5.73 -9.32
CA ARG A 11 -13.02 4.40 -8.85
C ARG A 11 -13.14 3.44 -10.04
N ILE A 12 -12.01 3.11 -10.66
CA ILE A 12 -11.84 1.75 -11.14
C ILE A 12 -12.11 0.91 -9.90
N THR A 13 -13.25 0.22 -9.87
CA THR A 13 -13.61 -0.69 -8.79
C THR A 13 -12.69 -1.89 -8.89
N GLU A 14 -11.41 -1.71 -8.57
CA GLU A 14 -10.53 -2.84 -8.28
C GLU A 14 -11.20 -3.55 -7.12
N SER A 15 -11.73 -4.74 -7.38
CA SER A 15 -12.26 -5.57 -6.31
C SER A 15 -11.09 -5.88 -5.38
N LEU A 16 -11.32 -5.77 -4.07
CA LEU A 16 -10.31 -6.07 -3.07
C LEU A 16 -9.74 -7.50 -3.27
N ASP A 17 -10.57 -8.41 -3.75
CA ASP A 17 -10.16 -9.78 -4.10
C ASP A 17 -9.21 -9.81 -5.31
N GLY A 18 -9.42 -8.95 -6.31
CA GLY A 18 -8.51 -8.79 -7.43
C GLY A 18 -7.14 -8.26 -7.01
N ILE A 19 -7.11 -7.32 -6.06
CA ILE A 19 -5.86 -6.81 -5.48
C ILE A 19 -5.14 -7.91 -4.72
N VAL A 20 -5.84 -8.64 -3.85
CA VAL A 20 -5.27 -9.78 -3.10
C VAL A 20 -4.71 -10.83 -4.06
N ALA A 21 -5.44 -11.16 -5.12
CA ALA A 21 -4.98 -12.11 -6.14
C ALA A 21 -3.71 -11.60 -6.85
N ALA A 22 -3.66 -10.32 -7.22
CA ALA A 22 -2.49 -9.71 -7.84
C ALA A 22 -1.26 -9.71 -6.91
N LEU A 23 -1.44 -9.42 -5.62
CA LEU A 23 -0.35 -9.46 -4.63
C LEU A 23 0.22 -10.88 -4.47
N ARG A 24 -0.65 -11.89 -4.40
CA ARG A 24 -0.23 -13.30 -4.32
C ARG A 24 0.48 -13.75 -5.59
N ALA A 25 -0.07 -13.40 -6.75
CA ALA A 25 0.56 -13.71 -8.04
C ALA A 25 1.92 -13.03 -8.20
N GLY A 26 2.08 -11.80 -7.69
CA GLY A 26 3.37 -11.11 -7.67
C GLY A 26 4.42 -11.82 -6.80
N ALA A 27 4.02 -12.33 -5.64
CA ALA A 27 4.89 -13.13 -4.78
C ALA A 27 5.29 -14.46 -5.44
N GLU A 28 4.31 -15.18 -6.02
CA GLU A 28 4.57 -16.41 -6.80
C GLU A 28 5.52 -16.14 -7.96
N TYR A 29 5.30 -15.06 -8.72
CA TYR A 29 6.17 -14.67 -9.83
C TYR A 29 7.61 -14.39 -9.37
N ALA A 30 7.77 -13.78 -8.20
CA ALA A 30 9.08 -13.54 -7.60
C ALA A 30 9.69 -14.79 -6.93
N GLY A 31 8.98 -15.92 -6.89
CA GLY A 31 9.45 -17.16 -6.28
C GLY A 31 9.62 -17.08 -4.76
N VAL A 32 8.93 -16.15 -4.10
CA VAL A 32 9.03 -15.90 -2.66
C VAL A 32 7.67 -16.06 -1.98
N PRO A 33 7.61 -16.61 -0.75
CA PRO A 33 6.37 -16.63 0.02
C PRO A 33 5.85 -15.21 0.25
N VAL A 34 4.52 -15.03 0.24
CA VAL A 34 3.85 -13.75 0.49
C VAL A 34 4.30 -13.09 1.80
N GLN A 35 4.61 -13.90 2.81
CA GLN A 35 5.06 -13.44 4.14
C GLN A 35 6.46 -12.81 4.11
N ASN A 36 7.24 -13.08 3.06
CA ASN A 36 8.57 -12.52 2.84
C ASN A 36 8.55 -11.35 1.84
N CYS A 37 7.37 -10.93 1.40
CA CYS A 37 7.18 -9.76 0.55
C CYS A 37 6.81 -8.54 1.39
N VAL A 38 7.15 -7.36 0.89
CA VAL A 38 6.65 -6.09 1.42
C VAL A 38 5.97 -5.34 0.29
N LEU A 39 4.74 -4.90 0.49
CA LEU A 39 4.04 -4.05 -0.46
C LEU A 39 4.49 -2.60 -0.29
N ILE A 40 4.86 -1.94 -1.40
CA ILE A 40 5.00 -0.49 -1.47
C ILE A 40 3.77 0.06 -2.19
N ALA A 41 2.91 0.78 -1.49
CA ALA A 41 1.64 1.26 -2.03
C ALA A 41 1.50 2.78 -1.97
N GLY A 42 0.72 3.33 -2.91
CA GLY A 42 0.31 4.74 -2.93
C GLY A 42 -1.20 4.90 -2.80
N SER A 43 -1.91 3.90 -2.26
CA SER A 43 -3.38 3.88 -2.21
C SER A 43 -3.91 3.08 -1.01
N GLN A 44 -5.12 3.42 -0.57
CA GLN A 44 -5.80 2.70 0.52
C GLN A 44 -6.22 1.29 0.08
N SER A 45 -6.58 1.09 -1.19
CA SER A 45 -6.94 -0.23 -1.72
C SER A 45 -5.75 -1.20 -1.67
N GLY A 46 -4.54 -0.72 -1.95
CA GLY A 46 -3.31 -1.49 -1.79
C GLY A 46 -3.05 -1.87 -0.33
N LEU A 47 -3.24 -0.94 0.61
CA LEU A 47 -3.10 -1.23 2.05
C LEU A 47 -4.06 -2.34 2.51
N LEU A 48 -5.35 -2.23 2.16
CA LEU A 48 -6.34 -3.24 2.52
C LEU A 48 -6.04 -4.61 1.88
N GLY A 49 -5.51 -4.61 0.65
CA GLY A 49 -5.06 -5.83 -0.02
C GLY A 49 -3.88 -6.49 0.70
N ALA A 50 -2.92 -5.68 1.15
CA ALA A 50 -1.75 -6.14 1.90
C ALA A 50 -2.15 -6.74 3.25
N GLU A 51 -3.03 -6.07 4.01
CA GLU A 51 -3.58 -6.58 5.26
C GLU A 51 -4.22 -7.95 5.08
N ARG A 52 -5.11 -8.10 4.08
CA ARG A 52 -5.76 -9.38 3.77
C ARG A 52 -4.78 -10.46 3.28
N SER A 53 -3.64 -10.06 2.73
CA SER A 53 -2.61 -10.99 2.27
C SER A 53 -1.61 -11.34 3.37
N GLY A 54 -1.66 -10.66 4.52
CA GLY A 54 -0.64 -10.78 5.57
C GLY A 54 0.73 -10.25 5.12
N MET A 55 0.74 -9.29 4.19
CA MET A 55 1.95 -8.68 3.67
C MET A 55 2.17 -7.33 4.38
N PRO A 56 3.35 -7.06 4.96
CA PRO A 56 3.70 -5.73 5.45
C PRO A 56 3.56 -4.69 4.34
N CYS A 57 3.07 -3.49 4.68
CA CYS A 57 2.76 -2.42 3.74
C CYS A 57 3.44 -1.11 4.14
N VAL A 58 4.25 -0.58 3.22
CA VAL A 58 4.82 0.76 3.31
C VAL A 58 4.08 1.67 2.34
N ILE A 59 3.54 2.76 2.87
CA ILE A 59 2.87 3.78 2.06
C ILE A 59 3.88 4.82 1.60
N LEU A 60 3.87 5.09 0.30
CA LEU A 60 4.54 6.24 -0.28
C LEU A 60 3.58 7.41 -0.38
N TRP A 61 3.91 8.46 0.36
CA TRP A 61 3.17 9.69 0.35
C TRP A 61 3.47 10.46 -0.94
N SER A 62 2.45 10.56 -1.79
CA SER A 62 2.41 11.45 -2.93
C SER A 62 1.44 12.61 -2.67
N SER A 63 1.49 13.63 -3.51
CA SER A 63 0.51 14.73 -3.49
C SER A 63 -0.95 14.24 -3.59
N LEU A 64 -1.18 13.08 -4.23
CA LEU A 64 -2.49 12.44 -4.37
C LEU A 64 -2.98 11.78 -3.07
N THR A 65 -2.07 11.45 -2.16
CA THR A 65 -2.36 10.81 -0.86
C THR A 65 -2.17 11.77 0.32
N TYR A 66 -1.84 13.04 0.08
CA TYR A 66 -1.51 14.06 1.10
C TYR A 66 -2.59 14.23 2.19
N ARG A 67 -3.84 13.90 1.89
CA ARG A 67 -4.98 14.03 2.83
C ARG A 67 -5.53 12.69 3.33
N SER A 68 -4.89 11.58 2.95
CA SER A 68 -5.32 10.25 3.34
C SER A 68 -4.54 9.79 4.57
N GLU A 69 -5.26 9.23 5.54
CA GLU A 69 -4.65 8.59 6.71
C GLU A 69 -4.55 7.08 6.48
N PHE A 70 -3.42 6.49 6.85
CA PHE A 70 -3.12 5.07 6.68
C PHE A 70 -2.76 4.44 8.02
N PRO A 71 -3.72 4.30 8.96
CA PRO A 71 -3.45 3.93 10.35
C PRO A 71 -2.84 2.54 10.49
N SER A 72 -3.12 1.63 9.55
CA SER A 72 -2.61 0.25 9.57
C SER A 72 -1.31 0.05 8.78
N ALA A 73 -0.73 1.09 8.19
CA ALA A 73 0.52 0.95 7.44
C ALA A 73 1.71 0.77 8.40
N ASP A 74 2.63 -0.12 8.07
CA ASP A 74 3.84 -0.38 8.87
C ASP A 74 4.83 0.80 8.82
N ALA A 75 4.79 1.55 7.72
CA ALA A 75 5.50 2.81 7.57
C ALA A 75 4.84 3.72 6.53
N ILE A 76 5.04 5.02 6.70
CA ILE A 76 4.71 6.05 5.71
C ILE A 76 6.01 6.79 5.37
N MET A 77 6.28 6.97 4.08
CA MET A 77 7.53 7.53 3.56
C MET A 77 7.22 8.50 2.41
N ASP A 78 7.97 9.59 2.27
CA ASP A 78 7.66 10.62 1.24
C ASP A 78 8.22 10.31 -0.16
N GLY A 79 8.91 9.18 -0.35
CA GLY A 79 9.51 8.83 -1.63
C GLY A 79 10.51 7.68 -1.58
N PHE A 80 11.27 7.50 -2.66
CA PHE A 80 12.36 6.52 -2.76
C PHE A 80 13.74 7.18 -2.64
N GLY A 81 14.73 6.42 -2.17
CA GLY A 81 16.14 6.80 -2.16
C GLY A 81 16.57 7.59 -0.92
N GLY A 82 17.89 7.74 -0.73
CA GLY A 82 18.57 8.58 0.26
C GLY A 82 17.86 8.77 1.61
N ALA A 83 17.05 9.81 1.69
CA ALA A 83 16.35 10.25 2.90
C ALA A 83 15.02 9.53 3.20
N HIS A 84 14.49 8.72 2.27
CA HIS A 84 13.16 8.09 2.34
C HIS A 84 13.27 6.56 2.30
N LEU A 85 12.58 5.89 1.37
CA LEU A 85 12.55 4.43 1.28
C LEU A 85 13.83 3.88 0.64
N THR A 86 14.56 3.05 1.39
CA THR A 86 15.72 2.28 0.91
C THR A 86 15.60 0.83 1.38
N VAL A 87 16.27 -0.11 0.69
CA VAL A 87 16.31 -1.53 1.10
C VAL A 87 16.83 -1.68 2.53
N SER A 88 17.87 -0.91 2.90
CA SER A 88 18.42 -0.94 4.26
C SER A 88 17.40 -0.55 5.33
N ARG A 89 16.55 0.46 5.05
CA ARG A 89 15.49 0.88 5.97
C ARG A 89 14.32 -0.10 6.03
N LEU A 90 13.98 -0.74 4.91
CA LEU A 90 12.99 -1.83 4.89
C LEU A 90 13.40 -2.97 5.82
N ARG A 91 14.69 -3.35 5.82
CA ARG A 91 15.22 -4.41 6.69
C ARG A 91 15.28 -4.04 8.18
N GLN A 92 15.16 -2.77 8.54
CA GLN A 92 15.13 -2.32 9.95
C GLN A 92 13.71 -2.30 10.53
N LYS A 93 12.70 -2.46 9.68
CA LYS A 93 11.27 -2.37 10.01
C LYS A 93 10.58 -3.74 10.05
N GLY A 94 11.30 -4.83 9.80
CA GLY A 94 10.82 -6.21 9.83
C GLY A 94 11.38 -7.02 10.99
#